data_AF-A0AAW6XPQ6-F1
#
_entry.id   AF-A0AAW6XPQ6-F1
#
_cell.length_a   1.000
_cell.length_b   1.000
_cell.length_c   1.000
_cell.angle_alpha   90.00
_cell.angle_beta   90.00
_cell.angle_gamma   90.00
#
_symmetry.space_group_name_H-M   'P 1'
#
loop_
_entity.id
_entity.type
_entity.pdbx_description
1 polymer ?
#
loop_
_entity_poly.entity_id
_entity_poly.type
_entity_poly.pdbx_seq_one_letter_code
_entity_poly.pdbx_strand_id
1 'polypeptide(L)' 'KLGISVRQVNRRIKQYQDKGKAAFVHGNKDRKPVNCLTTEINNQIVTLYRSKYQDCNLKHFVELLENLEDIHVSYT' A
#
# COMPACT_ATOMS: atom_id res chain seq x y z
N LYS A 1 16.23 -28.32 7.14
CA LYS A 1 16.83 -27.67 5.94
C LYS A 1 15.99 -26.42 5.60
N LEU A 2 16.56 -25.31 5.15
CA LEU A 2 15.88 -24.00 5.03
C LEU A 2 14.93 -23.82 3.82
N GLY A 3 14.68 -24.85 3.01
CA GLY A 3 13.75 -24.78 1.86
C GLY A 3 14.14 -23.82 0.73
N ILE A 4 15.35 -23.28 0.73
CA ILE A 4 15.85 -22.31 -0.26
C ILE A 4 17.12 -22.81 -0.95
N SER A 5 17.41 -22.28 -2.13
CA SER A 5 18.61 -22.65 -2.90
C SER A 5 19.89 -22.13 -2.23
N VAL A 6 21.02 -22.79 -2.51
CA VAL A 6 22.36 -22.37 -2.05
C VAL A 6 22.66 -20.94 -2.50
N ARG A 7 22.29 -20.58 -3.73
CA ARG A 7 22.43 -19.21 -4.26
C ARG A 7 21.69 -18.18 -3.40
N GLN A 8 20.49 -18.52 -2.93
CA GLN A 8 19.69 -17.63 -2.08
C GLN A 8 20.29 -17.49 -0.68
N VAL A 9 20.88 -18.54 -0.12
CA VAL A 9 21.64 -18.48 1.12
C VAL A 9 22.85 -17.55 0.96
N ASN A 10 23.67 -17.75 -0.06
CA ASN A 10 24.85 -16.92 -0.32
C ASN A 10 24.48 -15.44 -0.54
N ARG A 11 23.37 -15.17 -1.25
CA ARG A 11 22.86 -13.81 -1.42
C ARG A 11 22.49 -13.16 -0.08
N ARG A 12 21.84 -13.89 0.83
CA ARG A 12 21.48 -13.40 2.17
C ARG A 12 22.73 -13.16 3.04
N ILE A 13 23.73 -14.04 2.98
CA ILE A 13 25.00 -13.88 3.70
C ILE A 13 25.70 -12.58 3.25
N LYS A 14 25.82 -12.37 1.93
CA LYS A 14 26.41 -11.14 1.38
C LYS A 14 25.65 -9.89 1.82
N GLN A 15 24.31 -9.90 1.72
CA GLN A 15 23.50 -8.77 2.17
C GLN A 15 23.69 -8.47 3.66
N TYR A 16 23.82 -9.51 4.49
CA TYR A 16 24.08 -9.36 5.93
C TYR A 16 25.46 -8.79 6.23
N GLN A 17 26.48 -9.17 5.47
CA GLN A 17 27.83 -8.58 5.60
C GLN A 17 27.81 -7.07 5.30
N ASP A 18 27.03 -6.64 4.30
CA ASP A 18 26.95 -5.23 3.90
C ASP A 18 26.06 -4.39 4.83
N LYS A 19 24.93 -4.93 5.30
CA LYS A 19 23.85 -4.16 5.97
C LYS A 19 23.50 -4.64 7.38
N GLY A 20 24.15 -5.68 7.88
CA GLY A 20 23.81 -6.32 9.15
C GLY A 20 22.36 -6.81 9.18
N LYS A 21 21.70 -6.67 10.34
CA LYS A 21 20.29 -7.08 10.53
C LYS A 21 19.31 -6.40 9.56
N ALA A 22 19.63 -5.20 9.09
CA ALA A 22 18.78 -4.48 8.13
C ALA A 22 18.66 -5.19 6.77
N ALA A 23 19.57 -6.12 6.45
CA ALA A 23 19.52 -6.95 5.25
C ALA A 23 18.23 -7.78 5.12
N PHE A 24 17.60 -8.12 6.24
CA PHE A 24 16.38 -8.91 6.27
C PHE A 24 15.10 -8.06 6.29
N VAL A 25 15.24 -6.74 6.47
CA VAL A 25 14.13 -5.81 6.37
C VAL A 25 13.79 -5.60 4.90
N HIS A 26 12.51 -5.66 4.56
CA HIS A 26 12.08 -5.42 3.18
C HIS A 26 12.38 -3.97 2.77
N GLY A 27 12.93 -3.78 1.57
CA GLY A 27 13.36 -2.45 1.10
C GLY A 27 12.23 -1.42 0.98
N ASN A 28 10.98 -1.87 0.91
CA ASN A 28 9.80 -1.00 0.88
C ASN A 28 9.13 -0.82 2.24
N LYS A 29 9.67 -1.37 3.35
CA LYS A 29 9.02 -1.32 4.68
C LYS A 29 8.60 0.10 5.07
N ASP A 30 9.46 1.08 4.81
CA ASP A 30 9.24 2.48 5.21
C ASP A 30 9.07 3.42 4.00
N ARG A 31 8.92 2.86 2.78
CA ARG A 31 8.71 3.66 1.56
C ARG A 31 7.24 3.65 1.18
N LYS A 32 6.63 4.83 1.15
CA LYS A 32 5.30 5.01 0.55
C LYS A 32 5.37 4.65 -0.94
N PRO A 33 4.45 3.83 -1.48
CA PRO A 33 4.34 3.60 -2.91
C PRO A 33 4.18 4.92 -3.68
N VAL A 34 4.68 4.97 -4.91
CA VAL A 34 4.55 6.16 -5.78
C VAL A 34 3.07 6.48 -6.06
N ASN A 35 2.24 5.44 -6.16
CA ASN A 35 0.81 5.56 -6.44
C ASN A 35 -0.03 5.66 -5.14
N CYS A 36 0.59 6.00 -4.01
CA CYS A 36 -0.14 6.17 -2.76
C CYS A 36 -0.92 7.49 -2.79
N LEU A 37 -2.22 7.46 -2.51
CA LEU A 37 -3.03 8.66 -2.32
C LEU A 37 -2.45 9.50 -1.18
N THR A 38 -2.57 10.82 -1.30
CA THR A 38 -2.15 11.73 -0.24
C THR A 38 -3.00 11.51 1.01
N THR A 39 -2.46 11.87 2.18
CA THR A 39 -3.18 11.74 3.45
C THR A 39 -4.48 12.56 3.43
N GLU A 40 -4.43 13.70 2.75
CA GLU A 40 -5.54 14.63 2.55
C GLU A 40 -6.68 13.98 1.78
N ILE A 41 -6.39 13.36 0.63
CA ILE A 41 -7.39 12.66 -0.19
C ILE A 41 -8.00 11.49 0.59
N ASN A 42 -7.17 10.72 1.33
CA ASN A 42 -7.66 9.63 2.17
C ASN A 42 -8.65 10.13 3.24
N ASN A 43 -8.32 11.22 3.92
CA ASN A 43 -9.20 11.80 4.94
C ASN A 43 -10.49 12.36 4.33
N GLN A 44 -10.42 12.95 3.14
CA GLN A 44 -11.58 13.40 2.40
C GLN A 44 -12.52 12.24 2.04
N ILE A 45 -11.98 11.14 1.49
CA ILE A 45 -12.75 9.93 1.15
C ILE A 45 -13.46 9.39 2.40
N VAL A 46 -12.76 9.25 3.53
CA VAL A 46 -13.34 8.77 4.79
C VAL A 46 -14.43 9.71 5.30
N THR A 47 -14.24 11.02 5.17
CA THR A 47 -15.22 12.02 5.59
C THR A 47 -16.48 11.93 4.74
N LEU A 48 -16.35 11.86 3.42
CA LEU A 48 -17.45 11.73 2.47
C LEU A 48 -18.27 10.47 2.73
N TYR A 49 -17.59 9.34 2.98
CA TYR A 49 -18.26 8.10 3.33
C TYR A 49 -19.06 8.24 4.62
N ARG A 50 -18.51 8.87 5.65
CA ARG A 50 -19.17 9.00 6.96
C ARG A 50 -20.30 10.03 7.02
N SER A 51 -20.29 11.03 6.13
CA SER A 51 -21.26 12.13 6.17
C SER A 51 -22.29 12.08 5.05
N LYS A 52 -21.83 12.06 3.80
CA LYS A 52 -22.68 12.25 2.61
C LYS A 52 -23.18 10.92 2.04
N TYR A 53 -22.42 9.85 2.21
CA TYR A 53 -22.68 8.54 1.57
C TYR A 53 -22.71 7.37 2.58
N GLN A 54 -23.19 7.64 3.81
CA GLN A 54 -23.10 6.74 4.98
C GLN A 54 -23.71 5.34 4.78
N ASP A 55 -24.63 5.18 3.83
CA ASP A 55 -25.34 3.92 3.57
C ASP A 55 -25.08 3.35 2.16
N CYS A 56 -24.17 3.96 1.40
CA CYS A 56 -23.87 3.47 0.05
C CYS A 56 -23.00 2.20 0.10
N ASN A 57 -23.28 1.26 -0.80
CA ASN A 57 -22.37 0.16 -1.07
C ASN A 57 -21.02 0.72 -1.56
N LEU A 58 -19.89 0.12 -1.15
CA LEU A 58 -18.54 0.56 -1.54
C LEU A 58 -18.35 0.69 -3.06
N LYS A 59 -18.93 -0.23 -3.85
CA LYS A 59 -18.88 -0.14 -5.31
C LYS A 59 -19.57 1.12 -5.81
N HIS A 60 -20.78 1.38 -5.32
CA HIS A 60 -21.53 2.57 -5.67
C HIS A 60 -20.86 3.85 -5.16
N PHE A 61 -20.23 3.79 -3.98
CA PHE A 61 -19.47 4.90 -3.43
C PHE A 61 -18.28 5.27 -4.33
N VAL A 62 -17.57 4.31 -4.90
CA VAL A 62 -16.47 4.57 -5.85
C VAL A 62 -16.99 5.26 -7.11
N GLU A 63 -18.14 4.84 -7.65
CA GLU A 63 -18.79 5.52 -8.78
C GLU A 63 -19.17 6.97 -8.42
N LEU A 64 -19.63 7.23 -7.19
CA LEU A 64 -19.95 8.57 -6.72
C LEU A 64 -18.70 9.45 -6.53
N LEU A 65 -17.61 8.87 -6.03
CA LEU A 65 -16.32 9.57 -5.91
C LEU A 65 -15.80 10.04 -7.28
N GLU A 66 -15.88 9.19 -8.30
CA GLU A 66 -15.45 9.52 -9.65
C GLU A 66 -16.36 10.58 -10.29
N ASN A 67 -17.68 10.41 -10.21
CA ASN A 67 -18.61 11.28 -10.93
C ASN A 67 -18.89 12.62 -10.25
N LEU A 68 -18.89 12.67 -8.91
CA LEU A 68 -19.32 13.86 -8.16
C LEU A 68 -18.17 14.62 -7.49
N GLU A 69 -17.07 13.94 -7.19
CA GLU A 69 -15.97 14.51 -6.40
C GLU A 69 -14.64 14.56 -7.19
N ASP A 70 -14.61 14.03 -8.43
CA ASP A 70 -13.42 13.92 -9.29
C ASP A 70 -12.26 13.15 -8.64
N ILE A 71 -12.60 12.16 -7.80
CA ILE A 71 -11.63 11.33 -7.08
C ILE A 71 -11.62 9.93 -7.71
N HIS A 72 -10.57 9.63 -8.47
CA HIS A 72 -10.36 8.30 -9.07
C HIS A 72 -9.67 7.35 -8.10
N VAL A 73 -10.39 6.32 -7.66
CA VAL A 73 -9.86 5.26 -6.79
C VAL A 73 -10.17 3.90 -7.39
N SER A 74 -9.21 2.98 -7.35
CA SER A 74 -9.44 1.61 -7.79
C SER A 74 -10.26 0.83 -6.76
N TYR A 75 -11.27 0.10 -7.23
CA TYR A 75 -12.06 -0.85 -6.45
C TYR A 75 -11.77 -2.27 -6.94
N THR A 76 -10.90 -3.00 -6.25
CA THR A 76 -10.51 -4.39 -6.57
C THR A 76 -10.06 -5.12 -5.32
#